data_AF-A0A4R3R5N8-F1
#
_entry.id   AF-A0A4R3R5N8-F1
#
_cell.length_a   1.000
_cell.length_b   1.000
_cell.length_c   1.000
_cell.angle_alpha   90.00
_cell.angle_beta   90.00
_cell.angle_gamma   90.00
#
_symmetry.space_group_name_H-M   'P 1'
#
loop_
_entity.id
_entity.type
_entity.pdbx_description
1 polymer ?
#
loop_
_entity_poly.entity_id
_entity_poly.type
_entity_poly.pdbx_seq_one_letter_code
_entity_poly.pdbx_strand_id
1 'polypeptide(L)'
;MTEEHAGEARESMEFDVVIVGAGPAGLSAAIRLKQVNPELSVVVLEKGAEVGAHILSGAVVDPIGIDRLLPDWRDEADHPFKTEVTDDHFLVLGPAGSVRLPNALMPPLMNNHGNYIVSLGLVCRWLATKAEALGVEIYPGFAATEVLYN
;
A
#
# COMPACT_ATOMS: atom_id res chain seq x y z
N MET A 1 28.63 34.66 -3.37
CA MET A 1 29.13 33.84 -2.25
C MET A 1 28.31 32.57 -2.25
N THR A 2 28.65 31.64 -3.14
CA THR A 2 28.05 30.32 -3.23
C THR A 2 28.91 29.41 -2.36
N GLU A 3 28.45 29.14 -1.16
CA GLU A 3 29.11 28.16 -0.29
C GLU A 3 28.80 26.78 -0.85
N GLU A 4 29.78 26.21 -1.56
CA GLU A 4 29.91 24.75 -1.69
C GLU A 4 29.88 24.17 -0.27
N HIS A 5 28.79 23.49 0.09
CA HIS A 5 28.82 22.58 1.21
C HIS A 5 29.74 21.43 0.81
N ALA A 6 31.03 21.58 1.10
CA ALA A 6 31.97 20.46 1.14
C ALA A 6 31.40 19.48 2.18
N GLY A 7 30.66 18.50 1.68
CA GLY A 7 29.72 17.70 2.45
C GLY A 7 30.40 16.97 3.59
N GLU A 8 29.85 17.14 4.79
CA GLU A 8 30.09 16.21 5.89
C GLU A 8 29.79 14.79 5.43
N ALA A 9 30.58 13.82 5.88
CA ALA A 9 30.32 12.41 5.61
C ALA A 9 28.92 12.05 6.14
N ARG A 10 27.99 11.72 5.25
CA ARG A 10 26.67 11.22 5.63
C ARG A 10 26.84 9.85 6.28
N GLU A 11 26.17 9.61 7.40
CA GLU A 11 26.08 8.27 7.97
C GLU A 11 25.41 7.31 6.98
N SER A 12 25.90 6.07 6.91
CA SER A 12 25.40 5.04 6.01
C SER A 12 25.06 3.77 6.78
N MET A 13 24.07 3.05 6.28
CA MET A 13 23.66 1.73 6.75
C MET A 13 23.57 0.80 5.54
N GLU A 14 23.98 -0.45 5.70
CA GLU A 14 23.92 -1.45 4.63
C GLU A 14 22.64 -2.29 4.76
N PHE A 15 21.95 -2.49 3.63
CA PHE A 15 20.78 -3.35 3.49
C PHE A 15 20.87 -4.09 2.16
N ASP A 16 20.36 -5.33 2.13
CA ASP A 16 20.26 -6.11 0.89
C ASP A 16 19.21 -5.52 -0.05
N VAL A 17 18.10 -5.01 0.51
CA VAL A 17 17.02 -4.39 -0.26
C VAL A 17 16.51 -3.12 0.43
N VAL A 18 16.52 -2.03 -0.32
CA VAL A 18 15.89 -0.75 0.06
C VAL A 18 14.63 -0.54 -0.78
N ILE A 19 13.48 -0.38 -0.12
CA ILE A 19 12.19 -0.10 -0.74
C ILE A 19 11.80 1.34 -0.41
N VAL A 20 11.46 2.13 -1.44
CA VAL A 20 11.02 3.52 -1.27
C VAL A 20 9.49 3.57 -1.35
N GLY A 21 8.85 3.82 -0.21
CA GLY A 21 7.40 4.00 -0.04
C GLY A 21 6.71 2.83 0.66
N ALA A 22 6.07 3.09 1.80
CA ALA A 22 5.25 2.14 2.54
C ALA A 22 3.78 2.14 2.06
N GLY A 23 3.59 2.12 0.73
CA GLY A 23 2.29 1.88 0.10
C GLY A 23 1.97 0.38 -0.01
N PRO A 24 0.82 0.01 -0.60
CA PRO A 24 0.42 -1.39 -0.71
C PRO A 24 1.45 -2.22 -1.51
N ALA A 25 2.04 -1.63 -2.56
CA ALA A 25 3.05 -2.30 -3.37
C ALA A 25 4.36 -2.52 -2.60
N GLY A 26 4.89 -1.47 -1.95
CA GLY A 26 6.15 -1.55 -1.21
C GLY A 26 6.08 -2.51 -0.02
N LEU A 27 4.99 -2.44 0.75
CA LEU A 27 4.76 -3.35 1.87
C LEU A 27 4.56 -4.79 1.40
N SER A 28 3.81 -5.01 0.31
CA SER A 28 3.65 -6.35 -0.26
C SER A 28 4.98 -6.94 -0.74
N ALA A 29 5.83 -6.12 -1.37
CA ALA A 29 7.16 -6.54 -1.78
C ALA A 29 8.04 -6.90 -0.58
N ALA A 30 8.06 -6.06 0.45
CA ALA A 30 8.84 -6.29 1.67
C ALA A 30 8.43 -7.59 2.38
N ILE A 31 7.12 -7.80 2.57
CA ILE A 31 6.57 -9.04 3.13
C ILE A 31 7.01 -10.23 2.29
N ARG A 32 6.85 -10.16 0.96
CA ARG A 32 7.15 -11.30 0.09
C ARG A 32 8.65 -11.63 0.08
N LEU A 33 9.53 -10.62 0.11
CA LEU A 33 10.97 -10.82 0.21
C LEU A 33 11.33 -11.60 1.48
N LYS A 34 10.81 -11.19 2.64
CA LYS A 34 11.05 -11.89 3.91
C LYS A 34 10.44 -13.29 3.96
N GLN A 35 9.28 -13.50 3.34
CA GLN A 35 8.69 -14.84 3.20
C GLN A 35 9.55 -15.79 2.34
N VAL A 36 10.21 -15.27 1.29
CA VAL A 36 11.05 -16.06 0.38
C VAL A 36 12.44 -16.28 0.99
N ASN A 37 13.01 -15.28 1.64
CA ASN A 37 14.30 -15.37 2.32
C ASN A 37 14.27 -14.52 3.62
N PRO A 38 14.07 -15.15 4.78
CA PRO A 38 14.01 -14.47 6.07
C PRO A 38 15.28 -13.69 6.45
N GLU A 39 16.43 -14.12 5.93
CA GLU A 39 17.75 -13.56 6.26
C GLU A 39 18.05 -12.24 5.54
N LEU A 40 17.26 -11.85 4.53
CA LEU A 40 17.45 -10.58 3.83
C LEU A 40 17.25 -9.41 4.79
N SER A 41 18.21 -8.49 4.84
CA SER A 41 18.03 -7.18 5.45
C SER A 41 17.20 -6.30 4.51
N VAL A 42 15.97 -5.96 4.91
CA VAL A 42 15.01 -5.20 4.10
C VAL A 42 14.57 -3.97 4.88
N VAL A 43 14.74 -2.80 4.28
CA VAL A 43 14.26 -1.53 4.82
C VAL A 43 13.24 -0.88 3.88
N VAL A 44 12.17 -0.32 4.47
CA VAL A 44 11.16 0.48 3.78
C VAL A 44 11.26 1.91 4.28
N LEU A 45 11.57 2.85 3.38
CA LEU A 45 11.59 4.28 3.69
C LEU A 45 10.23 4.90 3.35
N GLU A 46 9.59 5.56 4.30
CA GLU A 46 8.30 6.23 4.10
C GLU A 46 8.39 7.71 4.43
N LYS A 47 7.90 8.55 3.52
CA LYS A 47 7.91 10.01 3.67
C LYS A 47 6.94 10.50 4.76
N GLY A 48 5.77 9.86 4.87
CA GLY A 48 4.75 10.20 5.85
C GLY A 48 5.25 10.00 7.28
N ALA A 49 4.76 10.83 8.21
CA ALA A 49 5.10 10.72 9.63
C ALA A 49 4.70 9.37 10.25
N GLU A 50 3.81 8.64 9.59
CA GLU A 50 3.41 7.27 9.88
C GLU A 50 2.99 6.59 8.58
N VAL A 51 2.99 5.25 8.56
CA VAL A 51 2.45 4.49 7.42
C VAL A 51 0.96 4.82 7.25
N GLY A 52 0.55 5.07 6.01
CA GLY A 52 -0.83 5.44 5.69
C GLY A 52 -1.10 6.94 5.66
N ALA A 53 -0.25 7.80 6.24
CA ALA A 53 -0.49 9.25 6.31
C ALA A 53 -0.62 9.93 4.93
N HIS A 54 0.09 9.41 3.92
CA HIS A 54 0.02 9.92 2.55
C HIS A 54 -0.80 9.02 1.61
N ILE A 55 -1.48 7.99 2.13
CA ILE A 55 -2.31 7.11 1.33
C ILE A 55 -3.69 7.75 1.15
N LEU A 56 -4.04 8.07 -0.10
CA LEU A 56 -5.34 8.61 -0.47
C LEU A 56 -5.97 7.76 -1.57
N SER A 57 -7.12 7.15 -1.28
CA SER A 57 -7.92 6.39 -2.24
C SER A 57 -9.36 6.22 -1.76
N GLY A 58 -10.32 6.18 -2.68
CA GLY A 58 -11.72 5.77 -2.41
C GLY A 58 -11.92 4.25 -2.48
N ALA A 59 -10.89 3.49 -2.09
CA ALA A 59 -10.60 2.15 -2.57
C ALA A 59 -11.75 1.13 -2.52
N VAL A 60 -12.01 0.51 -3.67
CA VAL A 60 -12.63 -0.81 -3.79
C VAL A 60 -11.52 -1.78 -4.21
N VAL A 61 -11.27 -2.81 -3.40
CA VAL A 61 -10.12 -3.70 -3.55
C VAL A 61 -10.57 -5.11 -3.85
N ASP A 62 -10.04 -5.66 -4.95
CA ASP A 62 -10.06 -7.09 -5.23
C ASP A 62 -9.10 -7.81 -4.26
N PRO A 63 -9.58 -8.75 -3.43
CA PRO A 63 -8.78 -9.41 -2.40
C PRO A 63 -7.72 -10.35 -2.97
N ILE A 64 -7.69 -10.65 -4.28
CA ILE A 64 -6.78 -11.65 -4.89
C ILE A 64 -5.30 -11.43 -4.54
N GLY A 65 -4.88 -10.17 -4.40
CA GLY A 65 -3.50 -9.83 -4.00
C GLY A 65 -3.21 -10.24 -2.56
N ILE A 66 -4.13 -9.97 -1.65
CA ILE A 66 -4.02 -10.34 -0.24
C ILE A 66 -4.17 -11.85 -0.06
N ASP A 67 -5.09 -12.49 -0.80
CA ASP A 67 -5.27 -13.94 -0.80
C ASP A 67 -3.99 -14.70 -1.12
N ARG A 68 -3.17 -14.15 -2.02
CA ARG A 68 -1.88 -14.73 -2.39
C ARG A 68 -0.78 -14.40 -1.39
N LEU A 69 -0.78 -13.20 -0.83
CA LEU A 69 0.30 -12.72 0.04
C LEU A 69 0.15 -13.25 1.47
N LEU A 70 -1.08 -13.32 1.97
CA LEU A 70 -1.44 -13.64 3.35
C LEU A 70 -2.67 -14.57 3.37
N PRO A 71 -2.55 -15.87 3.01
CA PRO A 71 -3.70 -16.75 2.74
C PRO A 71 -4.77 -16.81 3.84
N ASP A 72 -4.37 -16.70 5.11
CA ASP A 72 -5.26 -16.84 6.27
C ASP A 72 -5.78 -15.49 6.80
N TRP A 73 -5.62 -14.40 6.04
CA TRP A 73 -5.94 -13.04 6.50
C TRP A 73 -7.39 -12.86 6.95
N ARG A 74 -8.34 -13.64 6.42
CA ARG A 74 -9.77 -13.55 6.75
C ARG A 74 -10.08 -14.02 8.17
N ASP A 75 -9.23 -14.86 8.76
CA ASP A 75 -9.40 -15.35 10.13
C ASP A 75 -8.92 -14.35 11.19
N GLU A 76 -8.21 -13.30 10.75
CA GLU A 76 -7.69 -12.26 11.62
C GLU A 76 -8.78 -11.26 12.03
N ALA A 77 -9.08 -11.19 13.32
CA ALA A 77 -10.12 -10.29 13.83
C ALA A 77 -9.90 -8.82 13.42
N ASP A 78 -8.65 -8.37 13.31
CA ASP A 78 -8.26 -6.98 13.08
C ASP A 78 -8.01 -6.62 11.60
N HIS A 79 -8.21 -7.55 10.63
CA HIS A 79 -8.01 -7.21 9.22
C HIS A 79 -8.93 -6.05 8.77
N PRO A 80 -8.47 -5.13 7.89
CA PRO A 80 -9.23 -3.92 7.53
C PRO A 80 -10.34 -4.11 6.49
N PHE A 81 -10.40 -5.28 5.83
CA PHE A 81 -11.38 -5.63 4.81
C PHE A 81 -12.75 -6.03 5.40
N LYS A 82 -13.48 -5.07 5.99
CA LYS A 82 -14.74 -5.38 6.72
C LYS A 82 -16.02 -5.21 5.92
N THR A 83 -15.98 -4.51 4.79
CA THR A 83 -17.19 -4.12 4.04
C THR A 83 -17.14 -4.71 2.64
N GLU A 84 -17.84 -5.82 2.41
CA GLU A 84 -18.02 -6.39 1.06
C GLU A 84 -18.92 -5.50 0.21
N VAL A 85 -18.61 -5.40 -1.08
CA VAL A 85 -19.46 -4.69 -2.03
C VAL A 85 -20.73 -5.51 -2.29
N THR A 86 -21.89 -4.93 -2.00
CA THR A 86 -23.19 -5.57 -2.27
C THR A 86 -23.78 -5.15 -3.61
N ASP A 87 -23.58 -3.88 -4.00
CA ASP A 87 -24.23 -3.28 -5.16
C ASP A 87 -23.32 -2.27 -5.86
N ASP A 88 -23.29 -2.36 -7.19
CA ASP A 88 -22.65 -1.36 -8.06
C ASP A 88 -23.70 -0.43 -8.69
N HIS A 89 -23.48 0.88 -8.58
CA HIS A 89 -24.40 1.91 -9.08
C HIS A 89 -23.67 2.86 -10.02
N PHE A 90 -24.02 2.82 -11.31
CA PHE A 90 -23.49 3.74 -12.32
C PHE A 90 -24.55 4.78 -12.70
N LEU A 91 -24.18 6.06 -12.60
CA LEU A 91 -25.08 7.18 -12.83
C LEU A 91 -24.52 8.11 -13.90
N VAL A 92 -25.36 8.50 -14.85
CA VAL A 92 -25.10 9.65 -15.73
C VAL A 92 -25.73 10.87 -15.10
N LEU A 93 -24.93 11.90 -14.86
CA LEU A 93 -25.36 13.15 -14.22
C LEU A 93 -25.68 14.22 -15.29
N GLY A 94 -26.71 15.02 -15.05
CA GLY A 94 -27.08 16.17 -15.86
C GLY A 94 -27.73 17.28 -15.02
N PRO A 95 -28.02 18.45 -15.61
CA PRO A 95 -28.53 19.60 -14.86
C PRO A 95 -29.86 19.35 -14.12
N ALA A 96 -30.68 18.42 -14.62
CA ALA A 96 -31.98 18.07 -14.04
C ALA A 96 -31.93 16.87 -13.07
N GLY A 97 -30.75 16.28 -12.82
CA GLY A 97 -30.61 15.13 -11.92
C GLY A 97 -29.70 14.03 -12.50
N SER A 98 -30.07 12.77 -12.26
CA SER A 98 -29.28 11.61 -12.68
C SER A 98 -30.15 10.49 -13.25
N VAL A 99 -29.54 9.68 -14.12
CA VAL A 99 -30.15 8.45 -14.64
C VAL A 99 -29.23 7.28 -14.31
N ARG A 100 -29.80 6.22 -13.72
CA ARG A 100 -29.06 4.98 -13.43
C ARG A 100 -28.91 4.14 -14.70
N LEU A 101 -27.69 3.74 -14.99
CA LEU A 101 -27.38 2.79 -16.05
C LEU A 101 -27.59 1.36 -15.55
N PRO A 102 -28.18 0.45 -16.35
CA PRO A 102 -28.25 -0.96 -16.01
C PRO A 102 -26.86 -1.60 -15.94
N ASN A 103 -26.57 -2.31 -14.83
CA ASN A 103 -25.27 -2.95 -14.62
C ASN A 103 -24.92 -3.98 -15.72
N ALA A 104 -25.92 -4.63 -16.32
CA ALA A 104 -25.72 -5.60 -17.40
C ALA A 104 -25.09 -5.00 -18.68
N LEU A 105 -25.13 -3.68 -18.84
CA LEU A 105 -24.49 -2.98 -19.96
C LEU A 105 -23.06 -2.52 -19.64
N MET A 106 -22.63 -2.65 -18.39
CA MET A 106 -21.29 -2.22 -17.97
C MET A 106 -20.24 -3.28 -18.32
N PRO A 107 -19.01 -2.88 -18.68
CA PRO A 107 -17.92 -3.82 -18.90
C PRO A 107 -17.64 -4.69 -17.66
N PRO A 108 -17.16 -5.94 -17.82
CA PRO A 108 -16.88 -6.82 -16.68
C PRO A 108 -15.94 -6.25 -15.63
N LEU A 109 -14.99 -5.37 -16.01
CA LEU A 109 -14.07 -4.70 -15.08
C LEU A 109 -14.77 -3.74 -14.10
N MET A 110 -16.03 -3.40 -14.33
CA MET A 110 -16.85 -2.55 -13.48
C MET A 110 -17.76 -3.35 -12.53
N ASN A 111 -17.58 -4.67 -12.46
CA ASN A 111 -18.26 -5.53 -11.50
C ASN A 111 -17.37 -5.70 -10.27
N ASN A 112 -17.86 -5.27 -9.11
CA ASN A 112 -17.13 -5.36 -7.85
C ASN A 112 -17.62 -6.49 -6.93
N HIS A 113 -18.41 -7.44 -7.44
CA HIS A 113 -18.85 -8.58 -6.64
C HIS A 113 -17.64 -9.39 -6.13
N GLY A 114 -17.52 -9.54 -4.82
CA GLY A 114 -16.38 -10.19 -4.15
C GLY A 114 -15.25 -9.22 -3.75
N ASN A 115 -15.36 -7.93 -4.08
CA ASN A 115 -14.42 -6.90 -3.65
C ASN A 115 -14.84 -6.28 -2.31
N TYR A 116 -13.93 -5.52 -1.70
CA TYR A 116 -14.16 -4.82 -0.44
C TYR A 116 -14.00 -3.32 -0.57
N ILE A 117 -14.87 -2.57 0.11
CA ILE A 117 -14.72 -1.12 0.33
C ILE A 117 -13.81 -0.93 1.54
N VAL A 118 -12.69 -0.24 1.36
CA VAL A 118 -11.68 -0.12 2.42
C VAL A 118 -11.12 1.29 2.54
N SER A 119 -10.61 1.62 3.73
CA SER A 119 -9.61 2.69 3.86
C SER A 119 -8.25 2.11 3.51
N LEU A 120 -7.70 2.48 2.35
CA LEU A 120 -6.40 1.96 1.91
C LEU A 120 -5.26 2.34 2.86
N GLY A 121 -5.39 3.47 3.58
CA GLY A 121 -4.46 3.83 4.64
C GLY A 121 -4.45 2.83 5.79
N LEU A 122 -5.63 2.34 6.21
CA LEU A 122 -5.74 1.28 7.23
C LEU A 122 -5.21 -0.06 6.70
N VAL A 123 -5.42 -0.38 5.42
CA VAL A 123 -4.80 -1.55 4.76
C VAL A 123 -3.28 -1.47 4.83
N CYS A 124 -2.68 -0.33 4.49
CA CYS A 124 -1.22 -0.18 4.55
C CYS A 124 -0.70 -0.25 5.99
N ARG A 125 -1.41 0.34 6.97
CA ARG A 125 -1.03 0.21 8.39
C ARG A 125 -1.06 -1.25 8.86
N TRP A 126 -2.09 -2.01 8.49
CA TRP A 126 -2.16 -3.43 8.80
C TRP A 126 -1.06 -4.22 8.08
N LEU A 127 -0.78 -3.96 6.80
CA LEU A 127 0.34 -4.59 6.09
C LEU A 127 1.70 -4.24 6.72
N ALA A 128 1.87 -3.03 7.26
CA ALA A 128 3.08 -2.66 7.98
C ALA A 128 3.31 -3.53 9.21
N THR A 129 2.27 -3.82 10.01
CA THR A 129 2.43 -4.71 11.17
C THR A 129 2.83 -6.13 10.75
N LYS A 130 2.34 -6.61 9.60
CA LYS A 130 2.75 -7.89 9.01
C LYS A 130 4.20 -7.88 8.54
N ALA A 131 4.64 -6.80 7.91
CA ALA A 131 6.02 -6.64 7.47
C ALA A 131 6.97 -6.57 8.67
N GLU A 132 6.66 -5.76 9.69
CA GLU A 132 7.46 -5.63 10.91
C GLU A 132 7.57 -6.96 11.67
N ALA A 133 6.48 -7.74 11.75
CA ALA A 133 6.49 -9.07 12.35
C ALA A 133 7.43 -10.06 11.63
N LEU A 134 7.74 -9.82 10.36
CA LEU A 134 8.71 -10.58 9.57
C LEU A 134 10.14 -9.99 9.62
N GLY A 135 10.36 -8.97 10.45
CA GLY A 135 11.66 -8.31 10.62
C GLY A 135 12.01 -7.35 9.49
N VAL A 136 11.02 -6.81 8.77
CA VAL A 136 11.23 -5.65 7.88
C VAL A 136 11.39 -4.41 8.75
N GLU A 137 12.41 -3.61 8.47
CA GLU A 137 12.57 -2.30 9.10
C GLU A 137 11.77 -1.25 8.33
N ILE A 138 10.88 -0.52 9.00
CA ILE A 138 10.06 0.53 8.37
C ILE A 138 10.38 1.87 9.03
N TYR A 139 10.86 2.82 8.24
CA TYR A 139 11.27 4.14 8.71
C TYR A 139 10.31 5.22 8.16
N PRO A 140 9.24 5.57 8.91
CA PRO A 140 8.40 6.70 8.59
C PRO A 140 9.10 8.04 8.90
N GLY A 141 8.75 9.09 8.17
CA GLY A 141 9.37 10.41 8.23
C GLY A 141 10.67 10.54 7.43
N PHE A 142 11.08 9.49 6.70
CA PHE A 142 12.31 9.46 5.90
C PHE A 142 11.97 9.53 4.41
N ALA A 143 12.08 10.74 3.86
CA ALA A 143 11.95 10.94 2.42
C ALA A 143 13.25 10.55 1.70
N ALA A 144 13.18 9.55 0.81
CA ALA A 144 14.26 9.32 -0.14
C ALA A 144 14.29 10.46 -1.17
N THR A 145 15.36 11.25 -1.18
CA THR A 145 15.48 12.48 -2.00
C THR A 145 16.43 12.35 -3.17
N GLU A 146 17.36 11.39 -3.12
CA GLU A 146 18.46 11.25 -4.07
C GLU A 146 18.73 9.75 -4.30
N VAL A 147 18.97 9.39 -5.55
CA VAL A 147 19.45 8.05 -5.93
C VAL A 147 20.97 8.07 -5.92
N LEU A 148 21.58 7.11 -5.24
CA LEU A 148 23.03 6.97 -5.17
C LEU A 148 23.54 6.03 -6.27
N TYR A 149 24.69 6.37 -6.83
CA TYR A 149 25.38 5.59 -7.86
C TYR A 149 26.81 5.30 -7.40
N ASN A 150 27.42 4.26 -7.97
CA ASN A 150 28.81 3.86 -7.72
C ASN A 150 29.76 4.45 -8.77
#